data_AF-A0A3C0WWB1-F1
#
_entry.id   AF-A0A3C0WWB1-F1
#
_cell.length_a   1.000
_cell.length_b   1.000
_cell.length_c   1.000
_cell.angle_alpha   90.00
_cell.angle_beta   90.00
_cell.angle_gamma   90.00
#
_symmetry.space_group_name_H-M   'P 1'
#
loop_
_entity.id
_entity.type
_entity.pdbx_description
1 polymer ?
#
loop_
_entity_poly.entity_id
_entity_poly.type
_entity_poly.pdbx_seq_one_letter_code
_entity_poly.pdbx_strand_id
1 'polypeptide(L)'
;MKSSRRDTTSASEAVASVLAAMDEVGADAVVFTNKSPILHSGEEKRYKALEYLFGFADEAAACLFYNGIAYFVTDSRYEIELKGKFDGLANLRLTITSDDPEDSCYLSVLRKADEMKGRQFVLAANERVIHSGVYLGAIRRSDKVKLKNVDLFNWVCKDRPQTTTYTVDDVEDLGLPNSFDKIFSPRVLKLNAIAAESRLEDPNGFLIFSNPSDIAWILNIRCFDNVPSMLPPSVFILSGNKGYLFIQGRLGNKLAYDFSNLRSSEDGKSFVKEISVFSLDDFFNKAKYLIPFSSSIYFADSDYPAEMFNVFSLENYSCKPYDRFWFDKFKVSKTVEESQSIGLAFRFDSIAFASFLCRLKSGESFKTETDVSDAISDERKKNRYFLSDSFQTISAFGPNGAICHYVPEKDDSSEISRGLLVLDFGTQYDFGTTDNTRTLVFGEPTADEKRHYTAVLKSHIYLQMIDFPFGTDGYRLDFLARSILFEFGISVPHGIGHGVEMVGNVHADFPRLSSSLKNNVSLFKIYPGMVFTIEPGSYEEGRFGVRIENTVISVATTGKPGFMHFEPLTLMPYERKLIDKSMLTEREIRFVNDYHGKIRDSIANDLDDRNRALFLEIASDI
;
A
#
# COMPACT_ATOMS: atom_id res chain seq x y z
N MET A 1 -17.82 14.04 0.52
CA MET A 1 -17.45 15.48 0.47
C MET A 1 -16.70 15.68 -0.84
N LYS A 2 -17.19 16.55 -1.74
CA LYS A 2 -16.78 16.65 -3.14
C LYS A 2 -15.24 16.75 -3.29
N SER A 3 -14.58 15.72 -3.83
CA SER A 3 -13.23 15.85 -4.41
C SER A 3 -13.38 16.42 -5.81
N SER A 4 -13.87 17.66 -5.93
CA SER A 4 -13.83 18.34 -7.22
C SER A 4 -12.38 18.69 -7.51
N ARG A 5 -11.85 18.19 -8.63
CA ARG A 5 -10.64 18.73 -9.25
C ARG A 5 -10.66 20.25 -9.16
N ARG A 6 -9.64 20.79 -8.51
CA ARG A 6 -9.42 22.22 -8.41
C ARG A 6 -8.94 22.69 -9.80
N ASP A 7 -9.70 23.56 -10.47
CA ASP A 7 -9.39 24.09 -11.81
C ASP A 7 -7.99 24.70 -11.88
N THR A 8 -7.40 24.80 -13.08
CA THR A 8 -6.07 25.40 -13.34
C THR A 8 -5.86 26.79 -12.70
N THR A 9 -6.94 27.59 -12.60
CA THR A 9 -6.98 28.88 -11.89
C THR A 9 -6.61 28.73 -10.41
N SER A 10 -7.09 27.66 -9.76
CA SER A 10 -6.87 27.41 -8.33
C SER A 10 -5.46 26.86 -8.01
N ALA A 11 -4.81 26.18 -8.96
CA ALA A 11 -3.42 25.74 -8.78
C ALA A 11 -2.45 26.93 -8.78
N SER A 12 -2.67 27.92 -9.65
CA SER A 12 -1.87 29.15 -9.67
C SER A 12 -2.07 29.98 -8.40
N GLU A 13 -3.31 30.08 -7.91
CA GLU A 13 -3.63 30.72 -6.62
C GLU A 13 -2.98 29.99 -5.43
N ALA A 14 -2.98 28.66 -5.44
CA ALA A 14 -2.33 27.85 -4.43
C ALA A 14 -0.82 28.15 -4.38
N VAL A 15 -0.14 28.21 -5.53
CA VAL A 15 1.29 28.58 -5.59
C VAL A 15 1.53 29.97 -5.03
N ALA A 16 0.72 30.96 -5.41
CA ALA A 16 0.85 32.33 -4.90
C ALA A 16 0.67 32.41 -3.37
N SER A 17 -0.30 31.66 -2.81
CA SER A 17 -0.55 31.60 -1.37
C SER A 17 0.64 31.01 -0.59
N VAL A 18 1.25 29.94 -1.11
CA VAL A 18 2.44 29.33 -0.51
C VAL A 18 3.63 30.30 -0.53
N LEU A 19 3.87 30.97 -1.66
CA LEU A 19 4.97 31.93 -1.79
C LEU A 19 4.81 33.10 -0.82
N ALA A 20 3.60 33.64 -0.66
CA ALA A 20 3.34 34.69 0.32
C ALA A 20 3.62 34.22 1.76
N ALA A 21 3.25 32.98 2.11
CA ALA A 21 3.53 32.41 3.42
C ALA A 21 5.03 32.18 3.65
N MET A 22 5.78 31.80 2.61
CA MET A 22 7.25 31.68 2.66
C MET A 22 7.93 33.03 2.94
N ASP A 23 7.49 34.09 2.27
CA ASP A 23 8.02 35.45 2.44
C ASP A 23 7.81 35.94 3.87
N GLU A 24 6.63 35.69 4.46
CA GLU A 24 6.31 36.08 5.84
C GLU A 24 7.21 35.39 6.87
N VAL A 25 7.61 34.14 6.62
CA VAL A 25 8.57 33.43 7.49
C VAL A 25 10.03 33.62 7.07
N GLY A 26 10.31 34.35 5.99
CA GLY A 26 11.67 34.50 5.46
C GLY A 26 12.33 33.18 5.08
N ALA A 27 11.58 32.27 4.45
CA ALA A 27 12.09 31.00 3.94
C ALA A 27 12.49 31.08 2.47
N ASP A 28 13.59 30.43 2.10
CA ASP A 28 14.04 30.31 0.71
C ASP A 28 13.28 29.21 -0.04
N ALA A 29 12.92 28.14 0.67
CA ALA A 29 12.11 27.05 0.14
C ALA A 29 11.19 26.42 1.19
N VAL A 30 10.15 25.74 0.70
CA VAL A 30 9.34 24.78 1.47
C VAL A 30 9.09 23.53 0.64
N VAL A 31 9.04 22.38 1.31
CA VAL A 31 8.62 21.10 0.71
C VAL A 31 7.28 20.71 1.32
N PHE A 32 6.29 20.44 0.47
CA PHE A 32 5.02 19.84 0.88
C PHE A 32 4.92 18.41 0.36
N THR A 33 4.33 17.53 1.18
CA THR A 33 4.05 16.13 0.86
C THR A 33 2.59 15.82 1.24
N ASN A 34 2.12 14.62 0.92
CA ASN A 34 0.88 14.07 1.48
C ASN A 34 1.11 13.14 2.67
N LYS A 35 2.36 12.98 3.13
CA LYS A 35 2.71 12.03 4.17
C LYS A 35 2.21 12.51 5.54
N SER A 36 1.70 11.57 6.32
CA SER A 36 1.29 11.76 7.71
C SER A 36 2.50 11.68 8.66
N PRO A 37 2.44 12.30 9.86
CA PRO A 37 3.44 12.05 10.89
C PRO A 37 3.53 10.60 11.33
N ILE A 38 2.48 9.81 11.17
CA ILE A 38 2.58 8.37 11.35
C ILE A 38 2.51 7.75 9.96
N LEU A 39 3.63 7.15 9.53
CA LEU A 39 3.71 6.44 8.25
C LEU A 39 2.62 5.39 8.14
N HIS A 40 2.08 5.16 6.94
CA HIS A 40 1.06 4.14 6.67
C HIS A 40 -0.21 4.26 7.54
N SER A 41 -0.40 5.37 8.24
CA SER A 41 -1.68 5.73 8.86
C SER A 41 -2.64 6.34 7.84
N GLY A 42 -2.26 6.28 6.56
CA GLY A 42 -2.74 7.08 5.44
C GLY A 42 -4.26 7.13 5.43
N GLU A 43 -4.77 8.37 5.36
CA GLU A 43 -6.16 8.81 5.09
C GLU A 43 -6.43 10.19 5.70
N GLU A 44 -5.63 10.62 6.69
CA GLU A 44 -5.85 11.91 7.36
C GLU A 44 -5.66 13.11 6.44
N LYS A 45 -6.78 13.61 5.91
CA LYS A 45 -6.85 14.77 5.00
C LYS A 45 -6.18 16.01 5.53
N ARG A 46 -6.02 16.14 6.86
CA ARG A 46 -5.31 17.26 7.47
C ARG A 46 -3.82 17.31 7.12
N TYR A 47 -3.20 16.21 6.67
CA TYR A 47 -1.80 16.18 6.27
C TYR A 47 -1.60 16.19 4.75
N LYS A 48 -2.68 15.99 3.97
CA LYS A 48 -2.63 15.89 2.50
C LYS A 48 -2.49 17.26 1.82
N ALA A 49 -1.31 17.86 1.92
CA ALA A 49 -1.07 19.21 1.41
C ALA A 49 -1.18 19.28 -0.13
N LEU A 50 -0.72 18.26 -0.86
CA LEU A 50 -0.81 18.24 -2.32
C LEU A 50 -2.24 17.96 -2.80
N GLU A 51 -3.06 17.24 -2.01
CA GLU A 51 -4.49 17.08 -2.30
C GLU A 51 -5.17 18.45 -2.23
N TYR A 52 -4.86 19.22 -1.19
CA TYR A 52 -5.40 20.56 -1.04
C TYR A 52 -4.93 21.51 -2.15
N LEU A 53 -3.62 21.54 -2.43
CA LEU A 53 -3.02 22.53 -3.33
C LEU A 53 -3.28 22.21 -4.80
N PHE A 54 -3.23 20.93 -5.17
CA PHE A 54 -3.21 20.49 -6.57
C PHE A 54 -4.28 19.43 -6.88
N GLY A 55 -5.07 18.98 -5.91
CA GLY A 55 -6.02 17.89 -6.10
C GLY A 55 -5.34 16.56 -6.40
N PHE A 56 -4.15 16.32 -5.83
CA PHE A 56 -3.43 15.05 -5.95
C PHE A 56 -3.33 14.37 -4.57
N ALA A 57 -4.00 13.24 -4.38
CA ALA A 57 -4.21 12.65 -3.05
C ALA A 57 -3.19 11.59 -2.63
N ASP A 58 -2.41 11.06 -3.58
CA ASP A 58 -1.47 9.97 -3.33
C ASP A 58 -0.19 10.45 -2.61
N GLU A 59 0.44 9.58 -1.83
CA GLU A 59 1.66 9.89 -1.07
C GLU A 59 2.94 9.81 -1.93
N ALA A 60 2.87 9.25 -3.13
CA ALA A 60 3.97 9.18 -4.11
C ALA A 60 4.19 10.51 -4.86
N ALA A 61 4.09 11.63 -4.15
CA ALA A 61 4.45 12.93 -4.65
C ALA A 61 4.95 13.86 -3.53
N ALA A 62 5.79 14.81 -3.94
CA ALA A 62 6.23 15.93 -3.13
C ALA A 62 6.27 17.19 -4.01
N CYS A 63 6.14 18.36 -3.42
CA CYS A 63 6.26 19.62 -4.15
C CYS A 63 7.24 20.56 -3.44
N LEU A 64 8.30 20.94 -4.15
CA LEU A 64 9.28 21.93 -3.72
C LEU A 64 8.87 23.30 -4.24
N PHE A 65 8.68 24.26 -3.35
CA PHE A 65 8.49 25.66 -3.69
C PHE A 65 9.81 26.41 -3.50
N TYR A 66 10.31 27.01 -4.56
CA TYR A 66 11.59 27.72 -4.56
C TYR A 66 11.62 28.78 -5.66
N ASN A 67 12.09 29.99 -5.32
CA ASN A 67 12.29 31.09 -6.28
C ASN A 67 11.07 31.39 -7.17
N GLY A 68 9.87 31.43 -6.57
CA GLY A 68 8.62 31.72 -7.27
C GLY A 68 8.04 30.57 -8.11
N ILE A 69 8.65 29.38 -8.07
CA ILE A 69 8.24 28.21 -8.85
C ILE A 69 7.90 27.05 -7.90
N ALA A 70 6.84 26.32 -8.23
CA ALA A 70 6.50 25.03 -7.65
C ALA A 70 7.02 23.90 -8.55
N TYR A 71 7.84 23.02 -7.99
CA TYR A 71 8.37 21.83 -8.65
C TYR A 71 7.63 20.62 -8.07
N PHE A 72 6.63 20.13 -8.80
CA PHE A 72 5.87 18.94 -8.45
C PHE A 72 6.65 17.70 -8.88
N VAL A 73 7.03 16.87 -7.93
CA VAL A 73 7.86 15.68 -8.15
C VAL A 73 7.00 14.44 -7.88
N THR A 74 7.03 13.46 -8.79
CA THR A 74 6.34 12.17 -8.64
C THR A 74 7.06 11.10 -9.46
N ASP A 75 6.58 9.86 -9.42
CA ASP A 75 7.09 8.76 -10.25
C ASP A 75 6.32 8.60 -11.57
N SER A 76 6.79 7.68 -12.41
CA SER A 76 6.27 7.47 -13.76
C SER A 76 4.82 6.99 -13.83
N ARG A 77 4.23 6.48 -12.74
CA ARG A 77 2.83 6.00 -12.73
C ARG A 77 1.83 7.13 -12.99
N TYR A 78 2.21 8.36 -12.63
CA TYR A 78 1.36 9.56 -12.72
C TYR A 78 1.77 10.51 -13.85
N GLU A 79 2.77 10.14 -14.66
CA GLU A 79 3.33 11.02 -15.69
C GLU A 79 2.27 11.43 -16.72
N ILE A 80 1.49 10.46 -17.23
CA ILE A 80 0.46 10.70 -18.25
C ILE A 80 -0.64 11.61 -17.69
N GLU A 81 -1.13 11.30 -16.48
CA GLU A 81 -2.20 12.06 -15.81
C GLU A 81 -1.78 13.52 -15.56
N LEU A 82 -0.59 13.72 -14.98
CA LEU A 82 -0.16 15.04 -14.52
C LEU A 82 0.40 15.92 -15.63
N LYS A 83 0.97 15.35 -16.69
CA LYS A 83 1.40 16.15 -17.86
C LYS A 83 0.24 16.93 -18.43
N GLY A 84 -0.89 16.29 -18.69
CA GLY A 84 -2.09 16.97 -19.20
C GLY A 84 -2.62 18.05 -18.24
N LYS A 85 -2.56 17.78 -16.94
CA LYS A 85 -3.08 18.69 -15.90
C LYS A 85 -2.21 19.93 -15.67
N PHE A 86 -0.89 19.79 -15.76
CA PHE A 86 0.05 20.87 -15.41
C PHE A 86 0.61 21.62 -16.61
N ASP A 87 0.33 21.18 -17.83
CA ASP A 87 0.81 21.83 -19.03
C ASP A 87 0.30 23.29 -19.14
N GLY A 88 1.19 24.20 -19.55
CA GLY A 88 0.87 25.63 -19.68
C GLY A 88 0.84 26.46 -18.39
N LEU A 89 1.04 25.87 -17.20
CA LEU A 89 1.09 26.64 -15.94
C LEU A 89 2.47 27.31 -15.73
N ALA A 90 2.49 28.65 -15.74
CA ALA A 90 3.73 29.43 -15.75
C ALA A 90 4.67 29.14 -14.56
N ASN A 91 4.12 28.93 -13.36
CA ASN A 91 4.88 28.75 -12.11
C ASN A 91 4.83 27.32 -11.55
N LEU A 92 4.44 26.33 -12.35
CA LEU A 92 4.43 24.92 -11.96
C LEU A 92 5.25 24.09 -12.93
N ARG A 93 6.09 23.19 -12.42
CA ARG A 93 6.91 22.27 -13.22
C ARG A 93 6.72 20.85 -12.72
N LEU A 94 6.35 19.94 -13.61
CA LEU A 94 6.32 18.51 -13.33
C LEU A 94 7.71 17.91 -13.50
N THR A 95 8.15 17.12 -12.53
CA THR A 95 9.42 16.38 -12.55
C THR A 95 9.11 14.91 -12.26
N ILE A 96 9.54 14.03 -13.14
CA ILE A 96 9.44 12.58 -12.93
C ILE A 96 10.76 12.07 -12.35
N THR A 97 10.69 11.33 -11.26
CA THR A 97 11.84 10.75 -10.57
C THR A 97 11.73 9.23 -10.46
N SER A 98 12.86 8.55 -10.43
CA SER A 98 12.97 7.14 -10.07
C SER A 98 13.21 6.92 -8.57
N ASP A 99 13.55 8.00 -7.84
CA ASP A 99 13.80 7.99 -6.40
C ASP A 99 12.52 8.32 -5.62
N ASP A 100 12.60 8.40 -4.28
CA ASP A 100 11.50 8.98 -3.49
C ASP A 100 11.26 10.45 -3.90
N PRO A 101 10.00 10.87 -4.15
CA PRO A 101 9.69 12.25 -4.49
C PRO A 101 10.10 13.28 -3.42
N GLU A 102 9.90 12.95 -2.13
CA GLU A 102 10.30 13.81 -1.01
C GLU A 102 11.82 13.90 -0.94
N ASP A 103 12.52 12.77 -1.02
CA ASP A 103 14.00 12.76 -1.04
C ASP A 103 14.54 13.59 -2.21
N SER A 104 13.94 13.45 -3.40
CA SER A 104 14.29 14.22 -4.60
C SER A 104 14.15 15.73 -4.40
N CYS A 105 13.09 16.16 -3.69
CA CYS A 105 12.87 17.56 -3.33
C CYS A 105 13.98 18.07 -2.39
N TYR A 106 14.28 17.35 -1.31
CA TYR A 106 15.30 17.79 -0.36
C TYR A 106 16.73 17.71 -0.89
N LEU A 107 17.06 16.72 -1.74
CA LEU A 107 18.33 16.70 -2.47
C LEU A 107 18.47 17.92 -3.38
N SER A 108 17.37 18.38 -3.98
CA SER A 108 17.36 19.64 -4.75
C SER A 108 17.59 20.85 -3.87
N VAL A 109 17.00 20.89 -2.66
CA VAL A 109 17.26 21.95 -1.67
C VAL A 109 18.75 22.02 -1.33
N LEU A 110 19.40 20.88 -1.06
CA LEU A 110 20.82 20.83 -0.72
C LEU A 110 21.70 21.37 -1.86
N ARG A 111 21.44 20.96 -3.09
CA ARG A 111 22.14 21.51 -4.26
C ARG A 111 22.00 23.02 -4.36
N LYS A 112 20.80 23.56 -4.10
CA LYS A 112 20.55 25.02 -4.10
C LYS A 112 21.19 25.75 -2.93
N ALA A 113 21.29 25.12 -1.77
CA ALA A 113 22.02 25.65 -0.64
C ALA A 113 23.52 25.76 -0.94
N ASP A 114 24.11 24.77 -1.63
CA ASP A 114 25.53 24.79 -2.02
C ASP A 114 25.86 25.88 -3.05
N GLU A 115 24.91 26.20 -3.94
CA GLU A 115 25.03 27.31 -4.90
C GLU A 115 25.00 28.69 -4.21
N MET A 116 24.41 28.80 -3.01
CA MET A 116 24.17 30.06 -2.33
C MET A 116 25.40 30.50 -1.50
N LYS A 117 25.93 31.70 -1.80
CA LYS A 117 27.09 32.27 -1.10
C LYS A 117 26.67 33.31 -0.07
N GLY A 118 27.33 33.30 1.09
CA GLY A 118 27.28 34.40 2.05
C GLY A 118 26.13 34.39 3.07
N ARG A 119 25.25 33.38 3.05
CA ARG A 119 24.25 33.12 4.10
C ARG A 119 23.80 31.66 4.08
N GLN A 120 23.13 31.22 5.15
CA GLN A 120 22.44 29.93 5.17
C GLN A 120 21.16 30.00 4.32
N PHE A 121 20.87 28.88 3.67
CA PHE A 121 19.62 28.62 2.97
C PHE A 121 18.55 28.22 4.00
N VAL A 122 17.45 28.96 4.07
CA VAL A 122 16.38 28.73 5.04
C VAL A 122 15.33 27.81 4.42
N LEU A 123 15.28 26.57 4.88
CA LEU A 123 14.24 25.61 4.52
C LEU A 123 13.14 25.65 5.57
N ALA A 124 11.93 26.08 5.19
CA ALA A 124 10.74 25.88 6.01
C ALA A 124 10.22 24.47 5.81
N ALA A 125 9.98 23.74 6.90
CA ALA A 125 9.28 22.47 6.88
C ALA A 125 8.73 22.16 8.27
N ASN A 126 7.73 21.29 8.33
CA ASN A 126 7.18 20.81 9.57
C ASN A 126 7.82 19.47 9.91
N GLU A 127 8.65 19.42 10.96
CA GLU A 127 9.41 18.22 11.36
C GLU A 127 8.54 16.98 11.64
N ARG A 128 7.23 17.18 11.84
CA ARG A 128 6.24 16.11 11.95
C ARG A 128 6.05 15.31 10.68
N VAL A 129 6.24 15.92 9.52
CA VAL A 129 5.98 15.30 8.21
C VAL A 129 7.25 15.20 7.35
N ILE A 130 8.43 15.44 7.95
CA ILE A 130 9.72 15.15 7.33
C ILE A 130 10.15 13.76 7.76
N HIS A 131 10.48 12.93 6.80
CA HIS A 131 10.90 11.56 7.05
C HIS A 131 12.38 11.47 7.44
N SER A 132 12.69 10.59 8.39
CA SER A 132 13.99 10.48 9.05
C SER A 132 15.14 10.18 8.08
N GLY A 133 14.89 9.41 7.03
CA GLY A 133 15.92 9.01 6.05
C GLY A 133 16.65 10.22 5.47
N VAL A 134 15.92 11.13 4.83
CA VAL A 134 16.48 12.34 4.22
C VAL A 134 16.89 13.39 5.24
N TYR A 135 16.16 13.50 6.35
CA TYR A 135 16.51 14.40 7.43
C TYR A 135 17.88 14.08 8.03
N LEU A 136 18.09 12.82 8.44
CA LEU A 136 19.33 12.36 9.08
C LEU A 136 20.47 12.16 8.09
N GLY A 137 20.16 11.71 6.87
CA GLY A 137 21.13 11.46 5.82
C GLY A 137 21.73 12.75 5.26
N ALA A 138 20.93 13.81 5.20
CA ALA A 138 21.27 14.97 4.38
C ALA A 138 21.01 16.31 5.08
N ILE A 139 19.76 16.62 5.44
CA ILE A 139 19.37 17.96 5.95
C ILE A 139 20.13 18.32 7.24
N ARG A 140 20.08 17.45 8.25
CA ARG A 140 20.68 17.69 9.57
C ARG A 140 22.20 17.82 9.52
N ARG A 141 22.85 17.21 8.54
CA ARG A 141 24.32 17.21 8.39
C ARG A 141 24.84 18.43 7.64
N SER A 142 23.97 19.19 6.99
CA SER A 142 24.35 20.37 6.21
C SER A 142 24.62 21.57 7.11
N ASP A 143 25.76 22.23 6.91
CA ASP A 143 26.04 23.55 7.50
C ASP A 143 25.41 24.69 6.68
N LYS A 144 24.98 24.40 5.45
CA LYS A 144 24.40 25.37 4.50
C LYS A 144 22.90 25.53 4.68
N VAL A 145 22.18 24.49 5.10
CA VAL A 145 20.74 24.53 5.29
C VAL A 145 20.41 24.82 6.75
N LYS A 146 19.62 25.86 6.97
CA LYS A 146 18.96 26.14 8.25
C LYS A 146 17.52 25.68 8.15
N LEU A 147 17.19 24.60 8.86
CA LEU A 147 15.81 24.17 9.01
C LEU A 147 15.06 25.14 9.92
N LYS A 148 13.94 25.67 9.45
CA LYS A 148 12.98 26.44 10.23
C LYS A 148 11.74 25.56 10.42
N ASN A 149 11.59 25.00 11.62
CA ASN A 149 10.44 24.17 11.95
C ASN A 149 9.17 25.02 12.04
N VAL A 150 8.33 24.97 11.00
CA VAL A 150 7.07 25.70 10.91
C VAL A 150 6.07 24.94 10.04
N ASP A 151 4.83 24.86 10.51
CA ASP A 151 3.72 24.26 9.76
C ASP A 151 3.07 25.31 8.84
N LEU A 152 3.75 25.63 7.72
CA LEU A 152 3.22 26.56 6.71
C LEU A 152 1.89 26.09 6.11
N PHE A 153 1.60 24.78 6.15
CA PHE A 153 0.33 24.28 5.63
C PHE A 153 -0.86 24.80 6.45
N ASN A 154 -0.71 25.04 7.76
CA ASN A 154 -1.74 25.71 8.58
C ASN A 154 -2.09 27.12 8.08
N TRP A 155 -1.16 27.81 7.43
CA TRP A 155 -1.37 29.19 6.97
C TRP A 155 -2.06 29.20 5.62
N VAL A 156 -1.72 28.22 4.77
CA VAL A 156 -2.23 28.09 3.41
C VAL A 156 -3.60 27.41 3.38
N CYS A 157 -3.83 26.42 4.24
CA CYS A 157 -5.08 25.67 4.34
C CYS A 157 -6.04 26.31 5.35
N LYS A 158 -6.89 27.22 4.89
CA LYS A 158 -7.84 27.98 5.76
C LYS A 158 -8.92 27.11 6.39
N ASP A 159 -9.25 26.00 5.74
CA ASP A 159 -10.29 25.04 6.08
C ASP A 159 -9.71 23.67 6.45
N ARG A 160 -8.55 23.68 7.14
CA ARG A 160 -7.84 22.46 7.50
C ARG A 160 -8.73 21.51 8.32
N PRO A 161 -8.92 20.25 7.90
CA PRO A 161 -9.71 19.28 8.63
C PRO A 161 -9.21 19.04 10.05
N GLN A 162 -10.13 18.70 10.96
CA GLN A 162 -9.78 18.25 12.30
C GLN A 162 -9.24 16.81 12.27
N THR A 163 -8.51 16.43 13.32
CA THR A 163 -8.05 15.05 13.52
C THR A 163 -9.25 14.14 13.73
N THR A 164 -9.30 13.03 12.99
CA THR A 164 -10.34 12.01 13.15
C THR A 164 -10.02 11.15 14.37
N THR A 165 -10.98 10.98 15.28
CA THR A 165 -10.85 9.96 16.34
C THR A 165 -11.55 8.70 15.88
N TYR A 166 -10.83 7.59 15.84
CA TYR A 166 -11.35 6.32 15.35
C TYR A 166 -11.77 5.35 16.46
N THR A 167 -12.42 4.25 16.08
CA THR A 167 -12.78 3.14 16.97
C THR A 167 -11.76 2.02 16.84
N VAL A 168 -11.21 1.56 17.96
CA VAL A 168 -10.20 0.50 17.97
C VAL A 168 -10.87 -0.82 18.36
N ASP A 169 -10.87 -1.74 17.41
CA ASP A 169 -11.45 -3.07 17.53
C ASP A 169 -10.39 -4.11 17.87
N ASP A 170 -10.78 -5.07 18.70
CA ASP A 170 -9.97 -6.21 19.07
C ASP A 170 -10.24 -7.40 18.13
N VAL A 171 -9.21 -7.87 17.42
CA VAL A 171 -9.34 -8.98 16.46
C VAL A 171 -8.76 -10.30 16.97
N GLU A 172 -8.23 -10.37 18.19
CA GLU A 172 -7.58 -11.59 18.72
C GLU A 172 -8.52 -12.80 18.77
N ASP A 173 -9.81 -12.56 19.00
CA ASP A 173 -10.82 -13.60 19.13
C ASP A 173 -11.59 -13.86 17.82
N LEU A 174 -11.18 -13.24 16.70
CA LEU A 174 -11.79 -13.54 15.40
C LEU A 174 -11.47 -14.97 14.97
N GLY A 175 -12.52 -15.74 14.73
CA GLY A 175 -12.47 -17.11 14.25
C GLY A 175 -12.74 -17.22 12.76
N LEU A 176 -12.25 -18.31 12.16
CA LEU A 176 -12.62 -18.67 10.79
C LEU A 176 -14.14 -18.87 10.71
N PRO A 177 -14.82 -18.41 9.64
CA PRO A 177 -16.24 -18.68 9.45
C PRO A 177 -16.58 -20.17 9.58
N ASN A 178 -17.48 -20.50 10.51
CA ASN A 178 -17.90 -21.87 10.84
C ASN A 178 -16.79 -22.78 11.44
N SER A 179 -15.70 -22.23 11.97
CA SER A 179 -14.72 -22.96 12.79
C SER A 179 -14.61 -22.38 14.21
N PHE A 180 -14.06 -23.16 15.12
CA PHE A 180 -13.62 -22.70 16.44
C PHE A 180 -12.17 -22.19 16.43
N ASP A 181 -11.45 -22.38 15.33
CA ASP A 181 -10.05 -21.97 15.21
C ASP A 181 -9.94 -20.45 15.12
N LYS A 182 -9.07 -19.90 15.98
CA LYS A 182 -8.71 -18.47 15.93
C LYS A 182 -7.78 -18.22 14.77
N ILE A 183 -8.00 -17.11 14.08
CA ILE A 183 -7.20 -16.80 12.90
C ILE A 183 -5.84 -16.24 13.31
N PHE A 184 -5.82 -15.32 14.28
CA PHE A 184 -4.60 -14.62 14.67
C PHE A 184 -3.86 -15.32 15.79
N SER A 185 -2.54 -15.36 15.68
CA SER A 185 -1.68 -15.72 16.80
C SER A 185 -1.95 -14.78 18.00
N PRO A 186 -2.02 -15.30 19.24
CA PRO A 186 -2.24 -14.48 20.43
C PRO A 186 -1.20 -13.36 20.58
N ARG A 187 -1.66 -12.16 20.95
CA ARG A 187 -0.82 -10.97 21.11
C ARG A 187 0.25 -11.16 22.17
N VAL A 188 -0.06 -11.91 23.23
CA VAL A 188 0.88 -12.23 24.32
C VAL A 188 2.07 -13.04 23.79
N LEU A 189 1.85 -13.99 22.86
CA LEU A 189 2.95 -14.77 22.27
C LEU A 189 3.84 -13.88 21.40
N LYS A 190 3.24 -12.99 20.60
CA LYS A 190 3.97 -12.02 19.77
C LYS A 190 4.79 -11.05 20.62
N LEU A 191 4.18 -10.44 21.64
CA LEU A 191 4.86 -9.55 22.58
C LEU A 191 6.01 -10.24 23.32
N ASN A 192 5.80 -11.47 23.79
CA ASN A 192 6.86 -12.22 24.48
C ASN A 192 8.02 -12.57 23.55
N ALA A 193 7.76 -12.94 22.29
CA ALA A 193 8.81 -13.19 21.30
C ALA A 193 9.63 -11.92 21.02
N ILE A 194 8.95 -10.78 20.79
CA ILE A 194 9.62 -9.49 20.58
C ILE A 194 10.43 -9.07 21.80
N ALA A 195 9.87 -9.19 22.99
CA ALA A 195 10.58 -8.86 24.22
C ALA A 195 11.76 -9.81 24.49
N ALA A 196 11.70 -11.07 24.07
CA ALA A 196 12.81 -12.00 24.22
C ALA A 196 13.97 -11.61 23.29
N GLU A 197 13.69 -11.38 22.01
CA GLU A 197 14.69 -10.99 21.00
C GLU A 197 15.29 -9.60 21.29
N SER A 198 14.47 -8.61 21.64
CA SER A 198 14.96 -7.25 21.93
C SER A 198 15.91 -7.22 23.14
N ARG A 199 15.73 -8.13 24.11
CA ARG A 199 16.60 -8.23 25.29
C ARG A 199 17.95 -8.88 25.01
N LEU A 200 18.07 -9.67 23.93
CA LEU A 200 19.37 -10.17 23.48
C LEU A 200 20.24 -9.02 22.95
N GLU A 201 19.60 -8.01 22.34
CA GLU A 201 20.25 -6.79 21.86
C GLU A 201 20.55 -5.81 23.01
N ASP A 202 19.54 -5.42 23.80
CA ASP A 202 19.72 -4.60 25.01
C ASP A 202 18.59 -4.88 26.02
N PRO A 203 18.88 -5.50 27.19
CA PRO A 203 17.85 -5.82 28.17
C PRO A 203 17.18 -4.61 28.83
N ASN A 204 17.78 -3.42 28.72
CA ASN A 204 17.25 -2.16 29.26
C ASN A 204 16.88 -1.17 28.14
N GLY A 205 16.96 -1.59 26.88
CA GLY A 205 16.62 -0.78 25.73
C GLY A 205 15.13 -0.49 25.63
N PHE A 206 14.79 0.59 24.95
CA PHE A 206 13.44 0.94 24.57
C PHE A 206 13.27 0.73 23.07
N LEU A 207 12.43 -0.24 22.70
CA LEU A 207 12.11 -0.53 21.31
C LEU A 207 10.86 0.26 20.91
N ILE A 208 10.98 1.13 19.90
CA ILE A 208 9.89 1.98 19.42
C ILE A 208 9.44 1.48 18.05
N PHE A 209 8.16 1.10 17.96
CA PHE A 209 7.44 0.89 16.71
C PHE A 209 6.58 2.12 16.42
N SER A 210 6.60 2.56 15.18
CA SER A 210 5.91 3.73 14.62
C SER A 210 5.13 3.40 13.35
N ASN A 211 5.30 2.21 12.76
CA ASN A 211 4.43 1.69 11.71
C ASN A 211 3.12 1.12 12.32
N PRO A 212 1.95 1.73 12.05
CA PRO A 212 0.65 1.26 12.53
C PRO A 212 0.35 -0.19 12.19
N SER A 213 0.84 -0.67 11.04
CA SER A 213 0.60 -2.05 10.64
C SER A 213 1.29 -3.04 11.56
N ASP A 214 2.54 -2.75 11.93
CA ASP A 214 3.27 -3.59 12.87
C ASP A 214 2.60 -3.58 14.23
N ILE A 215 2.20 -2.40 14.70
CA ILE A 215 1.51 -2.24 15.99
C ILE A 215 0.18 -2.99 16.00
N ALA A 216 -0.61 -2.86 14.93
CA ALA A 216 -1.87 -3.56 14.74
C ALA A 216 -1.68 -5.09 14.70
N TRP A 217 -0.63 -5.57 14.03
CA TRP A 217 -0.29 -6.99 14.00
C TRP A 217 0.18 -7.48 15.36
N ILE A 218 1.09 -6.78 16.04
CA ILE A 218 1.60 -7.15 17.38
C ILE A 218 0.45 -7.26 18.37
N LEU A 219 -0.44 -6.27 18.37
CA LEU A 219 -1.47 -6.10 19.38
C LEU A 219 -2.81 -6.73 19.02
N ASN A 220 -2.99 -7.30 17.82
CA ASN A 220 -4.30 -7.79 17.34
C ASN A 220 -5.39 -6.71 17.44
N ILE A 221 -5.10 -5.51 16.94
CA ILE A 221 -6.07 -4.42 16.89
C ILE A 221 -6.30 -3.94 15.47
N ARG A 222 -7.51 -3.51 15.15
CA ARG A 222 -7.89 -2.90 13.87
C ARG A 222 -8.78 -1.68 14.10
N CYS A 223 -9.08 -1.00 13.01
CA CYS A 223 -9.80 0.26 12.99
C CYS A 223 -10.75 0.28 11.79
N PHE A 224 -11.91 -0.37 11.91
CA PHE A 224 -12.78 -0.62 10.75
C PHE A 224 -13.43 0.64 10.16
N ASP A 225 -13.36 1.76 10.88
CA ASP A 225 -13.77 3.09 10.43
C ASP A 225 -12.61 3.91 9.81
N ASN A 226 -11.38 3.37 9.75
CA ASN A 226 -10.23 3.98 9.03
C ASN A 226 -9.98 3.28 7.68
N VAL A 227 -10.91 3.42 6.75
CA VAL A 227 -10.85 2.84 5.40
C VAL A 227 -9.89 3.64 4.52
N PRO A 228 -9.05 3.00 3.66
CA PRO A 228 -8.99 1.56 3.44
C PRO A 228 -7.94 0.84 4.27
N SER A 229 -7.09 1.55 5.03
CA SER A 229 -5.97 0.91 5.75
C SER A 229 -6.43 -0.07 6.83
N MET A 230 -7.55 0.17 7.50
CA MET A 230 -8.04 -0.56 8.67
C MET A 230 -7.09 -0.52 9.89
N LEU A 231 -6.11 0.38 9.88
CA LEU A 231 -5.06 0.46 10.89
C LEU A 231 -5.23 1.69 11.79
N PRO A 232 -5.12 1.56 13.12
CA PRO A 232 -5.17 2.72 13.99
C PRO A 232 -3.83 3.47 13.99
N PRO A 233 -3.80 4.79 13.69
CA PRO A 233 -2.58 5.59 13.82
C PRO A 233 -2.02 5.47 15.24
N SER A 234 -0.79 5.01 15.37
CA SER A 234 -0.22 4.68 16.68
C SER A 234 1.31 4.67 16.72
N VAL A 235 1.84 4.80 17.93
CA VAL A 235 3.25 4.53 18.28
C VAL A 235 3.25 3.59 19.49
N PHE A 236 4.09 2.57 19.45
CA PHE A 236 4.21 1.59 20.53
C PHE A 236 5.64 1.51 21.03
N ILE A 237 5.82 1.67 22.35
CA ILE A 237 7.12 1.54 23.02
C ILE A 237 7.09 0.28 23.87
N LEU A 238 8.07 -0.60 23.66
CA LEU A 238 8.28 -1.79 24.46
C LEU A 238 9.59 -1.66 25.27
N SER A 239 9.52 -1.87 26.58
CA SER A 239 10.70 -1.92 27.44
C SER A 239 10.49 -2.89 28.60
N GLY A 240 11.36 -3.90 28.70
CA GLY A 240 11.24 -4.95 29.69
C GLY A 240 9.85 -5.57 29.70
N ASN A 241 9.16 -5.51 30.84
CA ASN A 241 7.83 -6.10 31.03
C ASN A 241 6.67 -5.12 30.79
N LYS A 242 6.91 -3.94 30.20
CA LYS A 242 5.88 -2.91 29.98
C LYS A 242 5.80 -2.49 28.52
N GLY A 243 4.58 -2.28 28.06
CA GLY A 243 4.28 -1.59 26.82
C GLY A 243 3.64 -0.23 27.06
N TYR A 244 3.87 0.71 26.15
CA TYR A 244 3.22 2.02 26.12
C TYR A 244 2.68 2.25 24.72
N LEU A 245 1.35 2.24 24.59
CA LEU A 245 0.65 2.47 23.33
C LEU A 245 0.13 3.91 23.29
N PHE A 246 0.58 4.66 22.29
CA PHE A 246 0.05 5.96 21.92
C PHE A 246 -0.81 5.76 20.69
N ILE A 247 -2.10 6.07 20.77
CA ILE A 247 -3.05 5.70 19.71
C ILE A 247 -4.07 6.80 19.49
N GLN A 248 -4.42 7.01 18.22
CA GLN A 248 -5.47 7.92 17.82
C GLN A 248 -6.80 7.17 17.69
N GLY A 249 -7.30 6.66 18.81
CA GLY A 249 -8.54 5.90 18.78
C GLY A 249 -9.07 5.57 20.17
N ARG A 250 -10.36 5.27 20.23
CA ARG A 250 -11.05 4.87 21.46
C ARG A 250 -11.08 3.36 21.56
N LEU A 251 -10.59 2.84 22.68
CA LEU A 251 -10.63 1.41 22.99
C LEU A 251 -11.93 1.07 23.73
N GLY A 252 -12.50 -0.10 23.42
CA GLY A 252 -13.57 -0.69 24.23
C GLY A 252 -13.08 -1.12 25.61
N ASN A 253 -14.00 -1.21 26.58
CA ASN A 253 -13.68 -1.57 27.97
C ASN A 253 -12.96 -2.93 28.12
N LYS A 254 -13.34 -3.93 27.31
CA LYS A 254 -12.67 -5.26 27.30
C LYS A 254 -11.20 -5.11 26.90
N LEU A 255 -10.94 -4.48 25.76
CA LEU A 255 -9.57 -4.32 25.24
C LEU A 255 -8.69 -3.50 26.21
N ALA A 256 -9.24 -2.43 26.79
CA ALA A 256 -8.55 -1.65 27.81
C ALA A 256 -8.21 -2.49 29.06
N TYR A 257 -9.14 -3.35 29.51
CA TYR A 257 -8.90 -4.29 30.61
C TYR A 257 -7.81 -5.31 30.26
N ASP A 258 -7.89 -5.93 29.07
CA ASP A 258 -6.94 -6.93 28.58
C ASP A 258 -5.52 -6.34 28.49
N PHE A 259 -5.37 -5.11 27.99
CA PHE A 259 -4.10 -4.39 27.97
C PHE A 259 -3.54 -4.10 29.36
N SER A 260 -4.39 -3.75 30.33
CA SER A 260 -3.94 -3.54 31.71
C SER A 260 -3.63 -4.84 32.48
N ASN A 261 -4.05 -6.00 31.95
CA ASN A 261 -3.92 -7.30 32.60
C ASN A 261 -3.49 -8.39 31.61
N LEU A 262 -2.35 -8.21 30.94
CA LEU A 262 -1.87 -9.20 29.97
C LEU A 262 -1.55 -10.53 30.66
N ARG A 263 -2.29 -11.58 30.29
CA ARG A 263 -2.11 -12.96 30.77
C ARG A 263 -2.07 -13.90 29.57
N SER A 264 -1.18 -14.89 29.59
CA SER A 264 -1.30 -16.02 28.65
C SER A 264 -2.43 -16.94 29.10
N SER A 265 -3.25 -17.41 28.16
CA SER A 265 -4.34 -18.35 28.41
C SER A 265 -3.87 -19.73 28.85
N GLU A 266 -2.63 -20.10 28.51
CA GLU A 266 -2.08 -21.44 28.74
C GLU A 266 -1.34 -21.57 30.09
N ASP A 267 -0.63 -20.51 30.54
CA ASP A 267 0.32 -20.64 31.65
C ASP A 267 0.17 -19.58 32.75
N GLY A 268 -0.65 -18.54 32.51
CA GLY A 268 -0.72 -17.35 33.38
C GLY A 268 0.57 -16.52 33.45
N LYS A 269 1.56 -16.81 32.58
CA LYS A 269 2.85 -16.12 32.53
C LYS A 269 2.94 -15.30 31.24
N SER A 270 2.74 -13.99 31.36
CA SER A 270 3.16 -13.04 30.33
C SER A 270 4.43 -12.33 30.80
N PHE A 271 5.45 -12.23 29.94
CA PHE A 271 6.63 -11.44 30.27
C PHE A 271 6.26 -9.96 30.25
N VAL A 272 5.55 -9.52 29.21
CA VAL A 272 4.93 -8.19 29.16
C VAL A 272 3.64 -8.20 29.98
N LYS A 273 3.60 -7.48 31.09
CA LYS A 273 2.51 -7.56 32.09
C LYS A 273 1.37 -6.60 31.81
N GLU A 274 1.68 -5.44 31.25
CA GLU A 274 0.72 -4.37 31.02
C GLU A 274 1.11 -3.53 29.80
N ILE A 275 0.09 -2.98 29.15
CA ILE A 275 0.20 -1.93 28.15
C ILE A 275 -0.57 -0.71 28.69
N SER A 276 0.14 0.38 28.93
CA SER A 276 -0.48 1.66 29.23
C SER A 276 -0.87 2.36 27.93
N VAL A 277 -2.10 2.87 27.87
CA VAL A 277 -2.65 3.51 26.67
C VAL A 277 -2.76 5.02 26.86
N PHE A 278 -2.32 5.78 25.87
CA PHE A 278 -2.34 7.23 25.83
C PHE A 278 -2.87 7.75 24.49
N SER A 279 -3.29 9.02 24.46
CA SER A 279 -3.59 9.71 23.19
C SER A 279 -2.31 9.83 22.36
N LEU A 280 -2.41 9.66 21.04
CA LEU A 280 -1.29 9.89 20.13
C LEU A 280 -0.74 11.33 20.23
N ASP A 281 -1.61 12.32 20.43
CA ASP A 281 -1.22 13.74 20.58
C ASP A 281 -0.31 13.98 21.79
N ASP A 282 -0.37 13.10 22.80
CA ASP A 282 0.45 13.18 24.01
C ASP A 282 1.83 12.54 23.85
N PHE A 283 2.13 11.91 22.71
CA PHE A 283 3.35 11.12 22.50
C PHE A 283 4.61 11.88 22.90
N PHE A 284 4.88 13.01 22.26
CA PHE A 284 6.10 13.78 22.54
C PHE A 284 6.15 14.35 23.97
N ASN A 285 4.98 14.68 24.53
CA ASN A 285 4.90 15.20 25.89
C ASN A 285 5.19 14.14 26.94
N LYS A 286 4.78 12.89 26.71
CA LYS A 286 4.91 11.79 27.68
C LYS A 286 6.15 10.93 27.47
N ALA A 287 6.58 10.71 26.22
CA ALA A 287 7.68 9.79 25.92
C ALA A 287 8.97 10.13 26.67
N LYS A 288 9.31 11.43 26.78
CA LYS A 288 10.48 11.91 27.54
C LYS A 288 10.45 11.60 29.05
N TYR A 289 9.27 11.39 29.62
CA TYR A 289 9.11 11.01 31.03
C TYR A 289 9.02 9.50 31.23
N LEU A 290 8.56 8.76 30.21
CA LEU A 290 8.48 7.31 30.24
C LEU A 290 9.83 6.64 29.96
N ILE A 291 10.67 7.28 29.15
CA ILE A 291 12.01 6.80 28.80
C ILE A 291 13.03 7.54 29.68
N PRO A 292 13.69 6.87 30.63
CA PRO A 292 14.69 7.48 31.50
C PRO A 292 15.81 8.18 30.72
N PHE A 293 16.31 9.28 31.26
CA PHE A 293 17.41 10.02 30.65
C PHE A 293 18.63 9.12 30.38
N SER A 294 19.28 9.31 29.23
CA SER A 294 20.42 8.50 28.76
C SER A 294 20.13 7.01 28.47
N SER A 295 18.85 6.60 28.32
CA SER A 295 18.52 5.26 27.85
C SER A 295 18.94 5.00 26.39
N SER A 296 19.15 3.73 26.06
CA SER A 296 19.25 3.27 24.67
C SER A 296 17.85 3.24 24.05
N ILE A 297 17.70 3.85 22.87
CA ILE A 297 16.46 3.81 22.09
C ILE A 297 16.76 3.09 20.78
N TYR A 298 15.93 2.10 20.47
CA TYR A 298 15.98 1.31 19.26
C TYR A 298 14.73 1.63 18.43
N PHE A 299 14.91 2.24 17.26
CA PHE A 299 13.81 2.43 16.32
C PHE A 299 13.65 1.15 15.51
N ALA A 300 12.47 0.54 15.61
CA ALA A 300 12.12 -0.64 14.82
C ALA A 300 11.98 -0.24 13.35
N ASP A 301 11.33 0.87 13.04
CA ASP A 301 11.11 1.27 11.66
C ASP A 301 12.34 1.96 11.07
N SER A 302 12.60 1.70 9.79
CA SER A 302 13.67 2.34 9.04
C SER A 302 13.36 3.81 8.72
N ASP A 303 12.09 4.19 8.84
CA ASP A 303 11.63 5.55 8.64
C ASP A 303 10.56 5.95 9.68
N TYR A 304 10.64 7.20 10.12
CA TYR A 304 9.82 7.82 11.17
C TYR A 304 9.97 9.35 11.10
N PRO A 305 9.11 10.15 11.75
CA PRO A 305 9.24 11.61 11.72
C PRO A 305 10.55 12.14 12.27
N ALA A 306 11.07 13.20 11.65
CA ALA A 306 12.21 13.95 12.14
C ALA A 306 11.99 14.47 13.59
N GLU A 307 10.77 14.88 13.94
CA GLU A 307 10.44 15.31 15.32
C GLU A 307 10.73 14.19 16.35
N MET A 308 10.45 12.92 16.01
CA MET A 308 10.74 11.78 16.87
C MET A 308 12.25 11.66 17.14
N PHE A 309 13.08 11.78 16.11
CA PHE A 309 14.52 11.80 16.30
C PHE A 309 14.98 13.01 17.12
N ASN A 310 14.46 14.20 16.85
CA ASN A 310 14.91 15.44 17.50
C ASN A 310 14.59 15.44 18.99
N VAL A 311 13.40 14.97 19.39
CA VAL A 311 13.00 14.87 20.80
C VAL A 311 13.96 13.98 21.58
N PHE A 312 14.42 12.86 21.02
CA PHE A 312 15.33 11.96 21.71
C PHE A 312 16.82 12.32 21.52
N SER A 313 17.23 12.89 20.38
CA SER A 313 18.65 13.20 20.15
C SER A 313 19.15 14.45 20.88
N LEU A 314 18.26 15.42 21.18
CA LEU A 314 18.61 16.63 21.93
C LEU A 314 18.86 16.37 23.42
N GLU A 315 18.41 15.22 23.94
CA GLU A 315 18.46 14.86 25.36
C GLU A 315 19.49 13.75 25.68
N ASN A 316 20.56 13.62 24.89
CA ASN A 316 21.66 12.65 25.09
C ASN A 316 21.24 11.16 25.07
N TYR A 317 20.17 10.80 24.37
CA TYR A 317 19.81 9.38 24.18
C TYR A 317 20.71 8.72 23.11
N SER A 318 20.97 7.41 23.27
CA SER A 318 21.64 6.61 22.25
C SER A 318 20.59 6.00 21.30
N CYS A 319 20.29 6.69 20.21
CA CYS A 319 19.37 6.21 19.18
C CYS A 319 20.06 5.29 18.17
N LYS A 320 19.53 4.07 17.97
CA LYS A 320 20.05 3.08 17.03
C LYS A 320 18.92 2.48 16.18
N PRO A 321 19.19 2.09 14.92
CA PRO A 321 18.27 1.21 14.21
C PRO A 321 18.23 -0.17 14.89
N TYR A 322 17.07 -0.82 14.87
CA TYR A 322 16.91 -2.21 15.31
C TYR A 322 17.03 -3.17 14.12
N ASP A 323 17.81 -4.25 14.25
CA ASP A 323 17.76 -5.33 13.26
C ASP A 323 16.48 -6.15 13.46
N ARG A 324 15.54 -5.94 12.56
CA ARG A 324 14.19 -6.51 12.60
C ARG A 324 13.93 -7.58 11.54
N PHE A 325 14.96 -8.09 10.87
CA PHE A 325 14.76 -9.10 9.81
C PHE A 325 13.94 -10.31 10.30
N TRP A 326 14.18 -10.75 11.53
CA TRP A 326 13.42 -11.85 12.14
C TRP A 326 11.94 -11.48 12.35
N PHE A 327 11.65 -10.25 12.78
CA PHE A 327 10.31 -9.74 13.01
C PHE A 327 9.54 -9.64 11.70
N ASP A 328 10.14 -9.02 10.69
CA ASP A 328 9.52 -8.86 9.37
C ASP A 328 9.19 -10.23 8.79
N LYS A 329 10.15 -11.17 8.80
CA LYS A 329 9.92 -12.55 8.34
C LYS A 329 8.75 -13.20 9.06
N PHE A 330 8.64 -13.01 10.38
CA PHE A 330 7.60 -13.62 11.19
C PHE A 330 6.22 -13.01 10.92
N LYS A 331 6.12 -11.68 10.76
CA LYS A 331 4.86 -10.99 10.39
C LYS A 331 4.38 -11.37 8.98
N VAL A 332 5.29 -11.43 8.01
CA VAL A 332 4.90 -11.64 6.61
C VAL A 332 4.59 -13.09 6.29
N SER A 333 5.16 -14.05 7.02
CA SER A 333 4.91 -15.49 6.83
C SER A 333 3.63 -15.89 7.56
N LYS A 334 2.55 -16.10 6.82
CA LYS A 334 1.22 -16.39 7.36
C LYS A 334 1.15 -17.79 7.96
N THR A 335 0.43 -17.92 9.06
CA THR A 335 0.09 -19.24 9.62
C THR A 335 -0.88 -19.98 8.70
N VAL A 336 -1.16 -21.24 9.00
CA VAL A 336 -2.14 -22.03 8.25
C VAL A 336 -3.53 -21.40 8.34
N GLU A 337 -3.92 -20.96 9.52
CA GLU A 337 -5.21 -20.33 9.81
C GLU A 337 -5.35 -18.98 9.10
N GLU A 338 -4.31 -18.13 9.17
CA GLU A 338 -4.25 -16.86 8.43
C GLU A 338 -4.35 -17.12 6.90
N SER A 339 -3.63 -18.12 6.39
CA SER A 339 -3.63 -18.46 4.96
C SER A 339 -5.01 -18.96 4.50
N GLN A 340 -5.67 -19.81 5.29
CA GLN A 340 -7.04 -20.28 5.01
C GLN A 340 -8.04 -19.12 5.02
N SER A 341 -7.89 -18.20 5.97
CA SER A 341 -8.71 -17.01 6.10
C SER A 341 -8.60 -16.10 4.88
N ILE A 342 -7.37 -15.83 4.43
CA ILE A 342 -7.12 -15.04 3.23
C ILE A 342 -7.69 -15.77 1.99
N GLY A 343 -7.49 -17.09 1.88
CA GLY A 343 -8.09 -17.89 0.80
C GLY A 343 -9.61 -17.79 0.75
N LEU A 344 -10.28 -17.72 1.91
CA LEU A 344 -11.72 -17.50 1.98
C LEU A 344 -12.14 -16.10 1.50
N ALA A 345 -11.37 -15.06 1.84
CA ALA A 345 -11.61 -13.71 1.34
C ALA A 345 -11.55 -13.67 -0.20
N PHE A 346 -10.51 -14.25 -0.81
CA PHE A 346 -10.39 -14.34 -2.27
C PHE A 346 -11.50 -15.19 -2.90
N ARG A 347 -11.95 -16.26 -2.24
CA ARG A 347 -13.09 -17.04 -2.71
C ARG A 347 -14.35 -16.18 -2.80
N PHE A 348 -14.63 -15.38 -1.79
CA PHE A 348 -15.80 -14.50 -1.78
C PHE A 348 -15.73 -13.40 -2.85
N ASP A 349 -14.57 -12.79 -3.01
CA ASP A 349 -14.34 -11.77 -4.03
C ASP A 349 -14.45 -12.38 -5.45
N SER A 350 -14.00 -13.62 -5.61
CA SER A 350 -14.12 -14.38 -6.87
C SER A 350 -15.58 -14.73 -7.20
N ILE A 351 -16.42 -15.04 -6.21
CA ILE A 351 -17.87 -15.26 -6.42
C ILE A 351 -18.56 -13.97 -6.85
N ALA A 352 -18.19 -12.83 -6.24
CA ALA A 352 -18.70 -11.52 -6.63
C ALA A 352 -18.31 -11.19 -8.08
N PHE A 353 -17.04 -11.41 -8.44
CA PHE A 353 -16.55 -11.21 -9.81
C PHE A 353 -17.22 -12.16 -10.82
N ALA A 354 -17.41 -13.43 -10.48
CA ALA A 354 -18.13 -14.39 -11.33
C ALA A 354 -19.57 -13.94 -11.61
N SER A 355 -20.26 -13.46 -10.57
CA SER A 355 -21.63 -12.92 -10.68
C SER A 355 -21.66 -11.67 -11.57
N PHE A 356 -20.68 -10.77 -11.41
CA PHE A 356 -20.50 -9.60 -12.27
C PHE A 356 -20.24 -9.98 -13.74
N LEU A 357 -19.37 -10.97 -14.01
CA LEU A 357 -19.13 -11.44 -15.38
C LEU A 357 -20.39 -12.05 -16.01
N CYS A 358 -21.20 -12.76 -15.24
CA CYS A 358 -22.48 -13.29 -15.71
C CYS A 358 -23.46 -12.17 -16.07
N ARG A 359 -23.54 -11.11 -15.26
CA ARG A 359 -24.31 -9.89 -15.57
C ARG A 359 -23.87 -9.29 -16.91
N LEU A 360 -22.56 -9.08 -17.08
CA LEU A 360 -21.96 -8.57 -18.31
C LEU A 360 -22.28 -9.44 -19.53
N LYS A 361 -22.08 -10.76 -19.45
CA LYS A 361 -22.35 -11.67 -20.59
C LYS A 361 -23.85 -11.87 -20.84
N SER A 362 -24.72 -11.62 -19.87
CA SER A 362 -26.18 -11.68 -20.03
C SER A 362 -26.78 -10.49 -20.80
N GLY A 363 -25.96 -9.49 -21.14
CA GLY A 363 -26.36 -8.33 -21.92
C GLY A 363 -26.80 -7.13 -21.09
N GLU A 364 -26.46 -7.08 -19.80
CA GLU A 364 -26.63 -5.87 -19.00
C GLU A 364 -25.78 -4.73 -19.61
N SER A 365 -26.41 -3.57 -19.80
CA SER A 365 -25.77 -2.43 -20.46
C SER A 365 -25.03 -1.58 -19.43
N PHE A 366 -23.69 -1.68 -19.45
CA PHE A 366 -22.80 -0.72 -18.78
C PHE A 366 -22.39 0.34 -19.81
N LYS A 367 -22.77 1.60 -19.57
CA LYS A 367 -22.54 2.70 -20.53
C LYS A 367 -21.28 3.47 -20.22
N THR A 368 -20.84 3.48 -18.97
CA THR A 368 -19.70 4.25 -18.49
C THR A 368 -18.77 3.38 -17.65
N GLU A 369 -17.52 3.82 -17.46
CA GLU A 369 -16.60 3.15 -16.54
C GLU A 369 -17.16 3.10 -15.11
N THR A 370 -17.88 4.14 -14.68
CA THR A 370 -18.54 4.15 -13.37
C THR A 370 -19.64 3.09 -13.23
N ASP A 371 -20.38 2.78 -14.30
CA ASP A 371 -21.38 1.72 -14.25
C ASP A 371 -20.72 0.36 -13.97
N VAL A 372 -19.52 0.13 -14.52
CA VAL A 372 -18.73 -1.09 -14.28
C VAL A 372 -18.20 -1.13 -12.85
N SER A 373 -17.60 -0.04 -12.35
CA SER A 373 -17.09 0.00 -10.97
C SER A 373 -18.21 -0.16 -9.93
N ASP A 374 -19.37 0.47 -10.17
CA ASP A 374 -20.53 0.36 -9.30
C ASP A 374 -21.08 -1.08 -9.32
N ALA A 375 -21.16 -1.71 -10.50
CA ALA A 375 -21.66 -3.07 -10.63
C ALA A 375 -20.81 -4.11 -9.89
N ILE A 376 -19.48 -4.06 -9.99
CA ILE A 376 -18.62 -4.97 -9.22
C ILE A 376 -18.67 -4.65 -7.72
N SER A 377 -18.77 -3.37 -7.33
CA SER A 377 -18.94 -2.98 -5.93
C SER A 377 -20.24 -3.53 -5.34
N ASP A 378 -21.34 -3.46 -6.09
CA ASP A 378 -22.64 -4.00 -5.71
C ASP A 378 -22.60 -5.52 -5.48
N GLU A 379 -21.88 -6.27 -6.32
CA GLU A 379 -21.70 -7.71 -6.10
C GLU A 379 -20.90 -8.01 -4.82
N ARG A 380 -19.82 -7.26 -4.56
CA ARG A 380 -18.96 -7.45 -3.38
C ARG A 380 -19.71 -7.14 -2.08
N LYS A 381 -20.50 -6.07 -2.06
CA LYS A 381 -21.35 -5.64 -0.92
C LYS A 381 -22.45 -6.64 -0.54
N LYS A 382 -22.79 -7.61 -1.40
CA LYS A 382 -23.74 -8.68 -1.05
C LYS A 382 -23.17 -9.64 -0.01
N ASN A 383 -21.84 -9.70 0.13
CA ASN A 383 -21.22 -10.55 1.13
C ASN A 383 -21.33 -9.91 2.52
N ARG A 384 -21.85 -10.65 3.50
CA ARG A 384 -22.04 -10.15 4.88
C ARG A 384 -20.75 -9.77 5.62
N TYR A 385 -19.60 -10.24 5.15
CA TYR A 385 -18.28 -9.97 5.72
C TYR A 385 -17.56 -8.81 5.03
N PHE A 386 -18.18 -8.18 4.03
CA PHE A 386 -17.64 -6.99 3.37
C PHE A 386 -17.56 -5.84 4.38
N LEU A 387 -16.38 -5.24 4.52
CA LEU A 387 -16.16 -4.04 5.32
C LEU A 387 -16.10 -2.79 4.43
N SER A 388 -15.21 -2.81 3.44
CA SER A 388 -15.00 -1.70 2.51
C SER A 388 -14.26 -2.19 1.27
N ASP A 389 -14.05 -1.28 0.32
CA ASP A 389 -13.01 -1.48 -0.69
C ASP A 389 -11.61 -1.38 -0.04
N SER A 390 -10.64 -2.18 -0.50
CA SER A 390 -9.24 -2.09 -0.03
C SER A 390 -8.44 -0.98 -0.71
N PHE A 391 -8.98 -0.43 -1.80
CA PHE A 391 -8.55 0.76 -2.50
C PHE A 391 -9.68 1.18 -3.46
N GLN A 392 -9.59 2.38 -4.03
CA GLN A 392 -10.60 2.84 -4.97
C GLN A 392 -10.56 2.03 -6.26
N THR A 393 -11.70 1.46 -6.66
CA THR A 393 -11.80 0.65 -7.89
C THR A 393 -11.37 1.44 -9.12
N ILE A 394 -10.40 0.88 -9.84
CA ILE A 394 -9.97 1.35 -11.16
C ILE A 394 -10.86 0.65 -12.18
N SER A 395 -11.62 1.43 -12.93
CA SER A 395 -12.36 0.97 -14.10
C SER A 395 -11.97 1.90 -15.24
N ALA A 396 -11.08 1.43 -16.11
CA ALA A 396 -10.36 2.28 -17.05
C ALA A 396 -10.55 1.78 -18.48
N PHE A 397 -11.42 2.43 -19.24
CA PHE A 397 -11.80 2.05 -20.60
C PHE A 397 -10.92 2.74 -21.65
N GLY A 398 -10.50 1.98 -22.67
CA GLY A 398 -9.75 2.51 -23.80
C GLY A 398 -8.49 3.27 -23.35
N PRO A 399 -8.25 4.51 -23.82
CA PRO A 399 -7.06 5.29 -23.47
C PRO A 399 -6.82 5.46 -21.96
N ASN A 400 -7.88 5.49 -21.15
CA ASN A 400 -7.77 5.60 -19.69
C ASN A 400 -7.05 4.39 -19.09
N GLY A 401 -7.16 3.20 -19.71
CA GLY A 401 -6.44 2.00 -19.28
C GLY A 401 -4.92 2.15 -19.32
N ALA A 402 -4.38 3.08 -20.12
CA ALA A 402 -2.95 3.37 -20.16
C ALA A 402 -2.44 4.16 -18.94
N ILE A 403 -3.33 4.67 -18.09
CA ILE A 403 -2.99 5.41 -16.87
C ILE A 403 -3.07 4.42 -15.69
N CYS A 404 -1.93 4.10 -15.08
CA CYS A 404 -1.81 2.98 -14.14
C CYS A 404 -2.81 3.04 -12.98
N HIS A 405 -3.02 4.23 -12.40
CA HIS A 405 -3.88 4.47 -11.25
C HIS A 405 -5.12 5.31 -11.62
N TYR A 406 -5.65 5.14 -12.83
CA TYR A 406 -6.85 5.85 -13.25
C TYR A 406 -8.05 5.50 -12.37
N VAL A 407 -8.73 6.52 -11.87
CA VAL A 407 -9.98 6.38 -11.16
C VAL A 407 -11.05 7.15 -11.93
N PRO A 408 -12.15 6.49 -12.36
CA PRO A 408 -13.22 7.21 -13.02
C PRO A 408 -13.95 8.11 -12.04
N GLU A 409 -14.13 9.37 -12.41
CA GLU A 409 -15.04 10.29 -11.73
C GLU A 409 -16.38 10.30 -12.45
N LYS A 410 -17.47 10.40 -11.69
CA LYS A 410 -18.84 10.34 -12.25
C LYS A 410 -19.10 11.37 -13.37
N ASP A 411 -18.50 12.55 -13.25
CA ASP A 411 -18.70 13.64 -14.20
C ASP A 411 -17.67 13.63 -15.37
N ASP A 412 -16.68 12.73 -15.34
CA ASP A 412 -15.57 12.64 -16.33
C ASP A 412 -15.32 11.19 -16.81
N SER A 413 -16.31 10.30 -16.63
CA SER A 413 -16.17 8.89 -17.00
C SER A 413 -16.36 8.68 -18.50
N SER A 414 -15.47 7.88 -19.11
CA SER A 414 -15.57 7.53 -20.53
C SER A 414 -16.78 6.65 -20.81
N GLU A 415 -17.42 6.88 -21.96
CA GLU A 415 -18.43 5.95 -22.48
C GLU A 415 -17.78 4.64 -22.95
N ILE A 416 -18.36 3.52 -22.51
CA ILE A 416 -17.93 2.18 -22.91
C ILE A 416 -18.50 1.87 -24.29
N SER A 417 -17.61 1.56 -25.22
CA SER A 417 -17.94 1.14 -26.59
C SER A 417 -17.21 -0.14 -26.97
N ARG A 418 -16.36 -0.11 -28.01
CA ARG A 418 -15.51 -1.23 -28.41
C ARG A 418 -14.07 -0.97 -27.93
N GLY A 419 -13.51 -1.89 -27.16
CA GLY A 419 -12.13 -1.77 -26.68
C GLY A 419 -11.87 -2.59 -25.41
N LEU A 420 -10.75 -2.30 -24.77
CA LEU A 420 -10.36 -2.92 -23.50
C LEU A 420 -10.81 -2.07 -22.32
N LEU A 421 -11.05 -2.74 -21.19
CA LEU A 421 -11.26 -2.10 -19.89
C LEU A 421 -10.37 -2.78 -18.85
N VAL A 422 -9.48 -2.03 -18.20
CA VAL A 422 -8.74 -2.52 -17.04
C VAL A 422 -9.63 -2.34 -15.81
N LEU A 423 -9.99 -3.46 -15.17
CA LEU A 423 -10.78 -3.47 -13.94
C LEU A 423 -9.91 -4.00 -12.80
N ASP A 424 -9.54 -3.11 -11.89
CA ASP A 424 -8.71 -3.40 -10.73
C ASP A 424 -9.44 -2.99 -9.45
N PHE A 425 -9.60 -3.96 -8.55
CA PHE A 425 -10.45 -3.87 -7.39
C PHE A 425 -10.03 -4.83 -6.29
N GLY A 426 -10.34 -4.44 -5.06
CA GLY A 426 -10.13 -5.27 -3.90
C GLY A 426 -11.06 -4.90 -2.75
N THR A 427 -11.12 -5.78 -1.77
CA THR A 427 -12.08 -5.74 -0.67
C THR A 427 -11.36 -5.96 0.66
N GLN A 428 -11.77 -5.18 1.65
CA GLN A 428 -11.51 -5.49 3.05
C GLN A 428 -12.64 -6.38 3.58
N TYR A 429 -12.26 -7.53 4.09
CA TYR A 429 -13.12 -8.41 4.88
C TYR A 429 -12.64 -8.43 6.33
N ASP A 430 -13.48 -8.88 7.27
CA ASP A 430 -13.14 -9.02 8.69
C ASP A 430 -11.85 -9.84 8.94
N PHE A 431 -11.45 -10.64 7.97
CA PHE A 431 -10.44 -11.68 8.10
C PHE A 431 -9.51 -11.80 6.87
N GLY A 432 -9.52 -10.82 5.97
CA GLY A 432 -8.61 -10.79 4.83
C GLY A 432 -8.74 -9.52 4.00
N THR A 433 -7.70 -9.22 3.22
CA THR A 433 -7.67 -8.13 2.25
C THR A 433 -7.43 -8.73 0.87
N THR A 434 -8.16 -8.28 -0.15
CA THR A 434 -8.00 -8.74 -1.52
C THR A 434 -7.47 -7.64 -2.44
N ASP A 435 -6.83 -8.07 -3.52
CA ASP A 435 -6.33 -7.24 -4.61
C ASP A 435 -6.36 -8.06 -5.92
N ASN A 436 -7.06 -7.54 -6.93
CA ASN A 436 -7.28 -8.25 -8.19
C ASN A 436 -7.49 -7.30 -9.36
N THR A 437 -6.73 -7.54 -10.42
CA THR A 437 -6.93 -6.93 -11.73
C THR A 437 -7.30 -7.95 -12.81
N ARG A 438 -8.33 -7.62 -13.61
CA ARG A 438 -8.61 -8.26 -14.90
C ARG A 438 -8.80 -7.22 -15.99
N THR A 439 -8.22 -7.48 -17.16
CA THR A 439 -8.53 -6.72 -18.38
C THR A 439 -9.68 -7.40 -19.12
N LEU A 440 -10.80 -6.69 -19.29
CA LEU A 440 -12.00 -7.13 -19.99
C LEU A 440 -12.01 -6.61 -21.43
N VAL A 441 -12.78 -7.26 -22.30
CA VAL A 441 -12.99 -6.80 -23.69
C VAL A 441 -14.47 -6.54 -23.96
N PHE A 442 -14.74 -5.37 -24.52
CA PHE A 442 -16.04 -4.99 -25.05
C PHE A 442 -15.98 -5.02 -26.59
N GLY A 443 -16.78 -5.89 -27.20
CA GLY A 443 -16.73 -6.17 -28.64
C GLY A 443 -15.67 -7.21 -29.01
N GLU A 444 -15.08 -7.05 -30.20
CA GLU A 444 -14.07 -7.98 -30.74
C GLU A 444 -12.66 -7.39 -30.63
N PRO A 445 -11.69 -8.05 -30.01
CA PRO A 445 -10.35 -7.49 -29.88
C PRO A 445 -9.56 -7.48 -31.20
N THR A 446 -8.73 -6.47 -31.36
CA THR A 446 -7.73 -6.35 -32.44
C THR A 446 -6.56 -7.33 -32.22
N ALA A 447 -5.78 -7.59 -33.27
CA ALA A 447 -4.58 -8.42 -33.16
C ALA A 447 -3.55 -7.81 -32.19
N ASP A 448 -3.45 -6.48 -32.13
CA ASP A 448 -2.50 -5.81 -31.26
C ASP A 448 -2.92 -5.88 -29.78
N GLU A 449 -4.21 -5.68 -29.48
CA GLU A 449 -4.75 -5.89 -28.12
C GLU A 449 -4.51 -7.33 -27.64
N LYS A 450 -4.71 -8.34 -28.51
CA LYS A 450 -4.41 -9.75 -28.20
C LYS A 450 -2.92 -9.98 -27.94
N ARG A 451 -2.04 -9.37 -28.75
CA ARG A 451 -0.59 -9.47 -28.60
C ARG A 451 -0.15 -8.94 -27.23
N HIS A 452 -0.59 -7.75 -26.85
CA HIS A 452 -0.26 -7.14 -25.56
C HIS A 452 -0.84 -7.94 -24.39
N TYR A 453 -2.11 -8.35 -24.48
CA TYR A 453 -2.74 -9.18 -23.45
C TYR A 453 -2.00 -10.51 -23.27
N THR A 454 -1.65 -11.18 -24.36
CA THR A 454 -0.98 -12.48 -24.29
C THR A 454 0.46 -12.35 -23.78
N ALA A 455 1.19 -11.28 -24.13
CA ALA A 455 2.51 -11.00 -23.57
C ALA A 455 2.45 -10.78 -22.04
N VAL A 456 1.48 -10.00 -21.57
CA VAL A 456 1.25 -9.78 -20.13
C VAL A 456 0.86 -11.10 -19.44
N LEU A 457 -0.03 -11.89 -20.04
CA LEU A 457 -0.41 -13.20 -19.51
C LEU A 457 0.78 -14.14 -19.38
N LYS A 458 1.67 -14.19 -20.39
CA LYS A 458 2.89 -15.02 -20.34
C LYS A 458 3.79 -14.60 -19.17
N SER A 459 4.02 -13.30 -19.00
CA SER A 459 4.79 -12.77 -17.87
C SER A 459 4.16 -13.16 -16.52
N HIS A 460 2.84 -13.03 -16.41
CA HIS A 460 2.05 -13.33 -15.22
C HIS A 460 2.14 -14.81 -14.80
N ILE A 461 1.90 -15.73 -15.74
CA ILE A 461 1.88 -17.16 -15.44
C ILE A 461 3.28 -17.75 -15.32
N TYR A 462 4.31 -17.11 -15.89
CA TYR A 462 5.69 -17.61 -15.80
C TYR A 462 6.15 -17.78 -14.35
N LEU A 463 5.94 -16.77 -13.51
CA LEU A 463 6.30 -16.83 -12.09
C LEU A 463 5.51 -17.91 -11.32
N GLN A 464 4.26 -18.17 -11.72
CA GLN A 464 3.41 -19.20 -11.09
C GLN A 464 3.73 -20.63 -11.57
N MET A 465 4.43 -20.78 -12.69
CA MET A 465 4.77 -22.10 -13.23
C MET A 465 6.11 -22.65 -12.75
N ILE A 466 7.00 -21.82 -12.17
CA ILE A 466 8.37 -22.21 -11.83
C ILE A 466 8.51 -22.59 -10.36
N ASP A 467 9.39 -23.56 -10.09
CA ASP A 467 9.95 -23.79 -8.77
C ASP A 467 11.27 -23.02 -8.65
N PHE A 468 11.52 -22.40 -7.50
CA PHE A 468 12.74 -21.64 -7.26
C PHE A 468 13.20 -21.76 -5.79
N PRO A 469 14.48 -21.54 -5.49
CA PRO A 469 15.01 -21.73 -4.14
C PRO A 469 14.44 -20.76 -3.11
N PHE A 470 14.30 -21.24 -1.87
CA PHE A 470 14.00 -20.40 -0.71
C PHE A 470 15.00 -19.24 -0.60
N GLY A 471 14.53 -18.07 -0.20
CA GLY A 471 15.37 -16.88 -0.08
C GLY A 471 15.77 -16.24 -1.41
N THR A 472 15.10 -16.58 -2.51
CA THR A 472 15.11 -15.70 -3.69
C THR A 472 14.43 -14.38 -3.31
N ASP A 473 14.97 -13.24 -3.72
CA ASP A 473 14.39 -11.92 -3.44
C ASP A 473 13.51 -11.41 -4.57
N GLY A 474 12.63 -10.45 -4.22
CA GLY A 474 11.65 -9.90 -5.15
C GLY A 474 12.27 -9.17 -6.33
N TYR A 475 13.46 -8.58 -6.18
CA TYR A 475 14.21 -7.96 -7.28
C TYR A 475 14.52 -8.95 -8.41
N ARG A 476 14.98 -10.16 -8.08
CA ARG A 476 15.26 -11.19 -9.09
C ARG A 476 13.99 -11.70 -9.77
N LEU A 477 12.90 -11.86 -9.02
CA LEU A 477 11.62 -12.33 -9.55
C LEU A 477 10.97 -11.27 -10.46
N ASP A 478 11.06 -9.99 -10.10
CA ASP A 478 10.64 -8.88 -10.96
C ASP A 478 11.37 -8.91 -12.30
N PHE A 479 12.70 -9.08 -12.29
CA PHE A 479 13.48 -9.18 -13.53
C PHE A 479 13.05 -10.37 -14.40
N LEU A 480 12.77 -11.54 -13.80
CA LEU A 480 12.28 -12.71 -14.54
C LEU A 480 10.96 -12.42 -15.25
N ALA A 481 9.98 -11.83 -14.57
CA ALA A 481 8.71 -11.45 -15.19
C ALA A 481 8.89 -10.41 -16.31
N ARG A 482 9.73 -9.39 -16.09
CA ARG A 482 10.03 -8.36 -17.09
C ARG A 482 10.74 -8.89 -18.32
N SER A 483 11.63 -9.87 -18.15
CA SER A 483 12.36 -10.46 -19.28
C SER A 483 11.42 -11.01 -20.35
N ILE A 484 10.28 -11.57 -19.94
CA ILE A 484 9.22 -12.03 -20.85
C ILE A 484 8.59 -10.84 -21.60
N LEU A 485 8.30 -9.72 -20.92
CA LEU A 485 7.73 -8.52 -21.54
C LEU A 485 8.71 -7.87 -22.53
N PHE A 486 10.01 -7.89 -22.23
CA PHE A 486 11.06 -7.32 -23.08
C PHE A 486 11.16 -8.04 -24.44
N GLU A 487 10.86 -9.34 -24.52
CA GLU A 487 10.78 -10.06 -25.80
C GLU A 487 9.71 -9.49 -26.74
N PHE A 488 8.72 -8.80 -26.18
CA PHE A 488 7.66 -8.11 -26.92
C PHE A 488 7.87 -6.60 -27.01
N GLY A 489 9.01 -6.07 -26.54
CA GLY A 489 9.28 -4.64 -26.50
C GLY A 489 8.39 -3.85 -25.53
N ILE A 490 7.81 -4.52 -24.54
CA ILE A 490 6.94 -3.91 -23.53
C ILE A 490 7.75 -3.62 -22.27
N SER A 491 7.59 -2.42 -21.71
CA SER A 491 8.14 -2.02 -20.42
C SER A 491 6.99 -1.63 -19.47
N VAL A 492 7.06 -2.08 -18.22
CA VAL A 492 6.06 -1.79 -17.19
C VAL A 492 6.59 -0.72 -16.21
N PRO A 493 5.86 0.38 -15.96
CA PRO A 493 6.36 1.54 -15.20
C PRO A 493 6.20 1.40 -13.67
N HIS A 494 5.74 0.25 -13.19
CA HIS A 494 5.59 -0.08 -11.76
C HIS A 494 6.21 -1.43 -11.43
N GLY A 495 6.26 -1.82 -10.15
CA GLY A 495 6.72 -3.15 -9.72
C GLY A 495 5.81 -4.26 -10.24
N ILE A 496 6.35 -5.48 -10.33
CA ILE A 496 5.59 -6.69 -10.71
C ILE A 496 4.68 -7.17 -9.57
N GLY A 497 4.90 -6.73 -8.32
CA GLY A 497 3.95 -6.98 -7.24
C GLY A 497 4.40 -6.51 -5.87
N HIS A 498 3.49 -6.62 -4.90
CA HIS A 498 3.67 -6.20 -3.51
C HIS A 498 2.97 -7.13 -2.53
N GLY A 499 3.41 -7.10 -1.27
CA GLY A 499 2.78 -7.83 -0.18
C GLY A 499 1.37 -7.33 0.06
N VAL A 500 0.50 -8.23 0.52
CA VAL A 500 -0.87 -7.92 0.93
C VAL A 500 -1.01 -8.30 2.39
N GLU A 501 -1.42 -7.35 3.23
CA GLU A 501 -1.61 -7.61 4.66
C GLU A 501 -2.95 -8.30 4.94
N MET A 502 -3.05 -8.87 6.14
CA MET A 502 -4.32 -9.42 6.61
C MET A 502 -5.11 -8.34 7.34
N VAL A 503 -6.22 -7.90 6.72
CA VAL A 503 -7.10 -6.85 7.24
C VAL A 503 -6.30 -5.58 7.51
N GLY A 504 -5.67 -5.05 6.47
CA GLY A 504 -4.64 -4.02 6.63
C GLY A 504 -4.34 -3.32 5.33
N ASN A 505 -3.11 -2.85 5.18
CA ASN A 505 -2.68 -2.26 3.92
C ASN A 505 -2.71 -3.32 2.80
N VAL A 506 -3.40 -2.99 1.71
CA VAL A 506 -3.33 -3.79 0.48
C VAL A 506 -1.91 -3.76 -0.11
N HIS A 507 -1.21 -2.64 0.08
CA HIS A 507 0.20 -2.46 -0.25
C HIS A 507 1.08 -2.58 1.00
N ALA A 508 1.52 -3.79 1.33
CA ALA A 508 2.50 -4.02 2.40
C ALA A 508 3.93 -3.68 1.94
N ASP A 509 4.81 -3.36 2.89
CA ASP A 509 6.24 -3.13 2.61
C ASP A 509 6.94 -4.38 2.07
N PHE A 510 6.53 -5.55 2.56
CA PHE A 510 7.14 -6.83 2.25
C PHE A 510 6.10 -7.94 2.01
N PRO A 511 6.39 -8.88 1.09
CA PRO A 511 7.49 -8.84 0.13
C PRO A 511 7.24 -7.81 -0.99
N ARG A 512 8.26 -7.44 -1.77
CA ARG A 512 8.13 -6.48 -2.89
C ARG A 512 8.84 -6.98 -4.13
N LEU A 513 8.10 -7.24 -5.21
CA LEU A 513 8.64 -7.59 -6.53
C LEU A 513 8.79 -6.30 -7.33
N SER A 514 9.97 -5.69 -7.25
CA SER A 514 10.27 -4.45 -7.97
C SER A 514 11.74 -4.40 -8.37
N SER A 515 12.02 -3.75 -9.49
CA SER A 515 13.36 -3.36 -9.91
C SER A 515 13.91 -2.17 -9.10
N SER A 516 13.08 -1.52 -8.28
CA SER A 516 13.54 -0.49 -7.36
C SER A 516 14.29 -1.12 -6.18
N LEU A 517 15.49 -0.60 -5.89
CA LEU A 517 16.27 -0.95 -4.70
C LEU A 517 16.04 0.01 -3.53
N LYS A 518 15.05 0.90 -3.65
CA LYS A 518 14.70 1.86 -2.60
C LYS A 518 14.44 1.14 -1.28
N ASN A 519 15.06 1.63 -0.20
CA ASN A 519 14.99 1.05 1.15
C ASN A 519 15.32 -0.44 1.22
N ASN A 520 15.96 -1.01 0.20
CA ASN A 520 16.24 -2.44 0.06
C ASN A 520 15.01 -3.35 0.19
N VAL A 521 13.79 -2.84 0.00
CA VAL A 521 12.57 -3.64 0.25
C VAL A 521 12.48 -4.85 -0.68
N SER A 522 12.89 -4.68 -1.94
CA SER A 522 12.93 -5.76 -2.92
C SER A 522 14.10 -6.73 -2.75
N LEU A 523 15.01 -6.48 -1.81
CA LEU A 523 16.06 -7.43 -1.41
C LEU A 523 15.61 -8.36 -0.27
N PHE A 524 14.44 -8.10 0.31
CA PHE A 524 13.83 -8.99 1.30
C PHE A 524 13.58 -10.37 0.69
N LYS A 525 13.89 -11.39 1.48
CA LYS A 525 13.96 -12.78 1.05
C LYS A 525 12.58 -13.40 1.14
N ILE A 526 12.12 -14.03 0.06
CA ILE A 526 10.83 -14.73 0.06
C ILE A 526 11.00 -16.10 0.72
N TYR A 527 10.04 -16.45 1.58
CA TYR A 527 9.93 -17.76 2.24
C TYR A 527 8.48 -18.24 2.19
N PRO A 528 8.22 -19.55 2.35
CA PRO A 528 6.86 -20.09 2.38
C PRO A 528 5.94 -19.36 3.38
N GLY A 529 4.68 -19.21 3.02
CA GLY A 529 3.65 -18.54 3.80
C GLY A 529 3.49 -17.04 3.49
N MET A 530 4.34 -16.45 2.65
CA MET A 530 4.18 -15.05 2.24
C MET A 530 3.10 -14.88 1.17
N VAL A 531 2.27 -13.84 1.32
CA VAL A 531 1.16 -13.47 0.43
C VAL A 531 1.44 -12.15 -0.27
N PHE A 532 1.32 -12.10 -1.59
CA PHE A 532 1.63 -10.92 -2.41
C PHE A 532 1.06 -11.02 -3.83
N THR A 533 1.00 -9.89 -4.54
CA THR A 533 0.51 -9.81 -5.92
C THR A 533 1.56 -10.20 -6.95
N ILE A 534 1.09 -10.67 -8.11
CA ILE A 534 1.83 -10.73 -9.36
C ILE A 534 0.94 -10.03 -10.38
N GLU A 535 1.35 -8.86 -10.86
CA GLU A 535 0.53 -7.89 -11.59
C GLU A 535 1.26 -7.21 -12.77
N PRO A 536 1.88 -7.95 -13.72
CA PRO A 536 2.47 -7.33 -14.89
C PRO A 536 1.42 -6.56 -15.70
N GLY A 537 1.89 -5.53 -16.43
CA GLY A 537 1.04 -4.71 -17.28
C GLY A 537 1.72 -4.18 -18.53
N SER A 538 0.90 -3.62 -19.43
CA SER A 538 1.29 -2.93 -20.66
C SER A 538 0.39 -1.72 -20.83
N TYR A 539 0.98 -0.53 -21.03
CA TYR A 539 0.28 0.74 -21.02
C TYR A 539 0.57 1.50 -22.32
N GLU A 540 -0.36 1.41 -23.29
CA GLU A 540 -0.23 2.02 -24.60
C GLU A 540 -0.89 3.41 -24.59
N GLU A 541 -0.08 4.45 -24.36
CA GLU A 541 -0.54 5.84 -24.21
C GLU A 541 -1.50 6.26 -25.34
N GLY A 542 -2.66 6.82 -24.96
CA GLY A 542 -3.69 7.26 -25.88
C GLY A 542 -4.49 6.14 -26.56
N ARG A 543 -4.26 4.86 -26.20
CA ARG A 543 -4.87 3.70 -26.87
C ARG A 543 -5.61 2.77 -25.89
N PHE A 544 -4.87 2.02 -25.09
CA PHE A 544 -5.41 1.03 -24.14
C PHE A 544 -4.38 0.64 -23.07
N GLY A 545 -4.85 -0.01 -22.01
CA GLY A 545 -4.00 -0.72 -21.07
C GLY A 545 -4.36 -2.19 -20.95
N VAL A 546 -3.40 -2.96 -20.45
CA VAL A 546 -3.57 -4.34 -20.00
C VAL A 546 -2.89 -4.48 -18.65
N ARG A 547 -3.60 -5.01 -17.66
CA ARG A 547 -3.02 -5.57 -16.44
C ARG A 547 -3.74 -6.86 -16.10
N ILE A 548 -2.97 -7.85 -15.64
CA ILE A 548 -3.48 -9.13 -15.15
C ILE A 548 -2.82 -9.37 -13.81
N GLU A 549 -3.65 -9.55 -12.79
CA GLU A 549 -3.14 -9.67 -11.43
C GLU A 549 -3.78 -10.82 -10.67
N ASN A 550 -2.94 -11.60 -10.00
CA ASN A 550 -3.37 -12.51 -8.96
C ASN A 550 -2.60 -12.18 -7.69
N THR A 551 -3.28 -12.22 -6.56
CA THR A 551 -2.59 -12.44 -5.30
C THR A 551 -2.26 -13.93 -5.17
N VAL A 552 -1.03 -14.23 -4.77
CA VAL A 552 -0.47 -15.57 -4.61
C VAL A 552 0.04 -15.78 -3.20
N ILE A 553 0.15 -17.04 -2.80
CA ILE A 553 0.90 -17.47 -1.61
C ILE A 553 2.10 -18.31 -2.05
N SER A 554 3.24 -18.08 -1.39
CA SER A 554 4.45 -18.88 -1.57
C SER A 554 4.36 -20.18 -0.77
N VAL A 555 4.56 -21.33 -1.42
CA VAL A 555 4.39 -22.67 -0.82
C VAL A 555 5.61 -23.53 -1.12
N ALA A 556 6.08 -24.28 -0.11
CA ALA A 556 7.17 -25.22 -0.29
C ALA A 556 6.80 -26.30 -1.32
N THR A 557 7.70 -26.59 -2.25
CA THR A 557 7.44 -27.56 -3.32
C THR A 557 7.60 -28.98 -2.80
N THR A 558 6.50 -29.72 -2.81
CA THR A 558 6.48 -31.14 -2.43
C THR A 558 7.49 -31.94 -3.25
N GLY A 559 8.37 -32.68 -2.58
CA GLY A 559 9.39 -33.52 -3.21
C GLY A 559 10.64 -32.77 -3.71
N LYS A 560 10.74 -31.44 -3.51
CA LYS A 560 11.94 -30.64 -3.84
C LYS A 560 12.40 -29.82 -2.62
N PRO A 561 13.17 -30.42 -1.70
CA PRO A 561 13.64 -29.71 -0.50
C PRO A 561 14.38 -28.41 -0.82
N GLY A 562 14.01 -27.32 -0.14
CA GLY A 562 14.60 -26.00 -0.33
C GLY A 562 14.06 -25.20 -1.53
N PHE A 563 13.08 -25.74 -2.27
CA PHE A 563 12.38 -25.05 -3.35
C PHE A 563 10.93 -24.73 -2.97
N MET A 564 10.41 -23.65 -3.53
CA MET A 564 9.01 -23.23 -3.45
C MET A 564 8.48 -22.83 -4.82
N HIS A 565 7.16 -22.68 -4.89
CA HIS A 565 6.43 -22.10 -6.01
C HIS A 565 5.33 -21.16 -5.49
N PHE A 566 4.62 -20.52 -6.41
CA PHE A 566 3.47 -19.68 -6.09
C PHE A 566 2.16 -20.39 -6.39
N GLU A 567 1.25 -20.38 -5.43
CA GLU A 567 -0.12 -20.83 -5.60
C GLU A 567 -1.06 -19.61 -5.63
N PRO A 568 -1.92 -19.46 -6.65
CA PRO A 568 -2.84 -18.33 -6.71
C PRO A 568 -3.95 -18.46 -5.67
N LEU A 569 -4.18 -17.37 -4.92
CA LEU A 569 -5.34 -17.20 -4.06
C LEU A 569 -6.52 -16.61 -4.85
N THR A 570 -6.25 -15.71 -5.80
CA THR A 570 -7.25 -15.20 -6.74
C THR A 570 -7.81 -16.33 -7.61
N LEU A 571 -9.15 -16.45 -7.69
CA LEU A 571 -9.86 -17.47 -8.48
C LEU A 571 -10.74 -16.83 -9.55
N MET A 572 -10.14 -16.06 -10.46
CA MET A 572 -10.86 -15.32 -11.51
C MET A 572 -10.38 -15.74 -12.90
N PRO A 573 -11.26 -16.06 -13.86
CA PRO A 573 -10.84 -16.52 -15.19
C PRO A 573 -10.11 -15.41 -15.96
N TYR A 574 -9.27 -15.82 -16.91
CA TYR A 574 -8.67 -14.92 -17.89
C TYR A 574 -9.63 -14.67 -19.06
N GLU A 575 -9.55 -13.50 -19.71
CA GLU A 575 -10.40 -13.18 -20.86
C GLU A 575 -9.93 -13.94 -22.12
N ARG A 576 -10.59 -15.06 -22.38
CA ARG A 576 -10.29 -16.00 -23.48
C ARG A 576 -10.20 -15.32 -24.84
N LYS A 577 -11.04 -14.31 -25.11
CA LYS A 577 -11.03 -13.61 -26.40
C LYS A 577 -9.74 -12.85 -26.66
N LEU A 578 -9.04 -12.44 -25.61
CA LEU A 578 -7.79 -11.69 -25.70
C LEU A 578 -6.55 -12.58 -25.81
N ILE A 579 -6.69 -13.90 -25.64
CA ILE A 579 -5.57 -14.84 -25.70
C ILE A 579 -5.31 -15.27 -27.14
N ASP A 580 -4.14 -14.93 -27.67
CA ASP A 580 -3.60 -15.51 -28.89
C ASP A 580 -2.85 -16.81 -28.56
N LYS A 581 -3.53 -17.94 -28.73
CA LYS A 581 -2.95 -19.27 -28.45
C LYS A 581 -1.67 -19.56 -29.22
N SER A 582 -1.47 -18.95 -30.39
CA SER A 582 -0.26 -19.20 -31.19
C SER A 582 1.01 -18.65 -30.53
N MET A 583 0.86 -17.73 -29.58
CA MET A 583 1.94 -17.17 -28.76
C MET A 583 2.21 -17.98 -27.48
N LEU A 584 1.35 -18.95 -27.16
CA LEU A 584 1.47 -19.78 -25.97
C LEU A 584 2.12 -21.13 -26.31
N THR A 585 2.96 -21.59 -25.40
CA THR A 585 3.47 -22.95 -25.37
C THR A 585 2.41 -23.91 -24.83
N GLU A 586 2.55 -25.21 -25.14
CA GLU A 586 1.67 -26.25 -24.58
C GLU A 586 1.63 -26.25 -23.05
N ARG A 587 2.73 -25.89 -22.40
CA ARG A 587 2.80 -25.78 -20.93
C ARG A 587 1.94 -24.63 -20.42
N GLU A 588 2.00 -23.47 -21.09
CA GLU A 588 1.21 -22.29 -20.73
C GLU A 588 -0.28 -22.51 -20.98
N ILE A 589 -0.65 -23.14 -22.11
CA ILE A 589 -2.04 -23.52 -22.40
C ILE A 589 -2.59 -24.44 -21.31
N ARG A 590 -1.82 -25.47 -20.95
CA ARG A 590 -2.20 -26.38 -19.87
C ARG A 590 -2.37 -25.66 -18.54
N PHE A 591 -1.44 -24.77 -18.18
CA PHE A 591 -1.55 -23.98 -16.96
C PHE A 591 -2.84 -23.15 -16.93
N VAL A 592 -3.19 -22.47 -18.02
CA VAL A 592 -4.42 -21.68 -18.13
C VAL A 592 -5.66 -22.56 -17.96
N ASN A 593 -5.70 -23.72 -18.64
CA ASN A 593 -6.83 -24.65 -18.55
C ASN A 593 -6.96 -25.27 -17.15
N ASP A 594 -5.85 -25.66 -16.53
CA ASP A 594 -5.83 -26.20 -15.17
C ASP A 594 -6.29 -25.14 -14.16
N TYR A 595 -5.86 -23.88 -14.33
CA TYR A 595 -6.30 -22.75 -13.50
C TYR A 595 -7.80 -22.48 -13.67
N HIS A 596 -8.29 -22.43 -14.91
CA HIS A 596 -9.73 -22.31 -15.19
C HIS A 596 -10.53 -23.48 -14.60
N GLY A 597 -10.02 -24.72 -14.68
CA GLY A 597 -10.60 -25.89 -14.05
C GLY A 597 -10.75 -25.72 -12.54
N LYS A 598 -9.67 -25.32 -11.86
CA LYS A 598 -9.69 -25.04 -10.41
C LYS A 598 -10.73 -23.98 -10.03
N ILE A 599 -10.88 -22.92 -10.83
CA ILE A 599 -11.88 -21.88 -10.60
C ILE A 599 -13.29 -22.48 -10.66
N ARG A 600 -13.61 -23.22 -11.73
CA ARG A 600 -14.92 -23.88 -11.88
C ARG A 600 -15.23 -24.78 -10.68
N ASP A 601 -14.27 -25.59 -10.27
CA ASP A 601 -14.43 -26.54 -9.16
C ASP A 601 -14.63 -25.83 -7.81
N SER A 602 -14.04 -24.64 -7.64
CA SER A 602 -14.02 -23.92 -6.36
C SER A 602 -15.26 -23.06 -6.10
N ILE A 603 -15.81 -22.42 -7.14
CA ILE A 603 -16.84 -21.38 -6.96
C ILE A 603 -18.09 -21.53 -7.83
N ALA A 604 -18.11 -22.41 -8.85
CA ALA A 604 -19.28 -22.45 -9.76
C ALA A 604 -20.57 -22.91 -9.06
N ASN A 605 -20.46 -23.71 -8.00
CA ASN A 605 -21.61 -24.22 -7.24
C ASN A 605 -22.19 -23.18 -6.27
N ASP A 606 -21.54 -22.04 -6.08
CA ASP A 606 -22.05 -20.93 -5.25
C ASP A 606 -22.94 -19.97 -6.04
N LEU A 607 -23.00 -20.13 -7.36
CA LEU A 607 -23.86 -19.36 -8.26
C LEU A 607 -25.22 -20.04 -8.42
N ASP A 608 -26.27 -19.25 -8.66
CA ASP A 608 -27.56 -19.80 -9.08
C ASP A 608 -27.46 -20.55 -10.42
N ASP A 609 -28.43 -21.42 -10.73
CA ASP A 609 -28.36 -22.32 -11.89
C ASP A 609 -28.11 -21.58 -13.22
N ARG A 610 -28.70 -20.39 -13.40
CA ARG A 610 -28.53 -19.59 -14.62
C ARG A 610 -27.13 -19.03 -14.72
N ASN A 611 -26.66 -18.39 -13.65
CA ASN A 611 -25.32 -17.81 -13.58
C ASN A 611 -24.23 -18.88 -13.63
N ARG A 612 -24.47 -20.04 -13.01
CA ARG A 612 -23.57 -21.19 -13.07
C ARG A 612 -23.34 -21.68 -14.49
N ALA A 613 -24.40 -21.89 -15.27
CA ALA A 613 -24.26 -22.36 -16.65
C ALA A 613 -23.43 -21.39 -17.51
N LEU A 614 -23.70 -20.08 -17.37
CA LEU A 614 -22.97 -19.04 -18.09
C LEU A 614 -21.51 -18.93 -17.62
N PHE A 615 -21.27 -19.03 -16.31
CA PHE A 615 -19.93 -18.99 -15.75
C PHE A 615 -19.06 -20.16 -16.21
N LEU A 616 -19.63 -21.36 -16.33
CA LEU A 616 -18.91 -22.52 -16.87
C LEU A 616 -18.43 -22.30 -18.31
N GLU A 617 -19.18 -21.55 -19.12
CA GLU A 617 -18.76 -21.14 -20.46
C GLU A 617 -17.64 -20.09 -20.40
N ILE A 618 -17.80 -19.06 -19.56
CA ILE A 618 -16.81 -17.98 -19.37
C ILE A 618 -15.46 -18.56 -18.93
N ALA A 619 -15.46 -19.46 -17.96
CA ALA A 619 -14.28 -20.08 -17.39
C ALA A 619 -13.90 -21.39 -18.12
N SER A 620 -14.29 -21.61 -19.37
CA SER A 620 -13.93 -22.83 -20.11
C SER A 620 -12.47 -22.83 -20.59
N ASP A 621 -11.98 -24.00 -20.99
CA ASP A 621 -10.61 -24.23 -21.48
C ASP A 621 -10.36 -23.45 -22.78
N ILE A 622 -9.24 -22.73 -22.86
CA ILE A 622 -8.94 -21.81 -23.97
C ILE A 622 -8.89 -22.54 -25.29
#